data_AF-A0AAD9L5V0-F1
#
_entry.id   AF-A0AAD9L5V0-F1
#
_cell.length_a   1.000
_cell.length_b   1.000
_cell.length_c   1.000
_cell.angle_alpha   90.00
_cell.angle_beta   90.00
_cell.angle_gamma   90.00
#
_symmetry.space_group_name_H-M   'P 1'
#
loop_
_entity.id
_entity.type
_entity.pdbx_description
1 polymer ?
#
loop_
_entity_poly.entity_id
_entity_poly.type
_entity_poly.pdbx_seq_one_letter_code
_entity_poly.pdbx_strand_id
1 'polypeptide(L)'
;MYTVVSQLVSDIYTIPAALVTFFKTAQKNAVEQGVQCPHNCVGLKLIATGVRNRILEVAASTDDLSDRLQQFADCSYEILTSTNYGHCTHRTASHFIKTNRNWLLEQVETISDHFSNPVFELVDSHPLEDDVVDYTENYLLSLTSSILHSPSGESHLSRVYNYLHNNIDWAVSQLDITPLLGEGSSSPVTSLVISTSAREEDTSFNPLVEYKRIGHCNFDHRAIEGFTYDWNRLLCCDLGLTETGLRNLLSHREDVQNSSYLSETDQKHVNTLKAKFHLSP
;
A
#
# COMPACT_ATOMS: atom_id res chain seq x y z
N MET A 1 30.47 -11.95 5.04
CA MET A 1 30.24 -10.63 5.66
C MET A 1 30.69 -9.49 4.78
N TYR A 2 31.97 -9.40 4.38
CA TYR A 2 32.45 -8.33 3.48
C TYR A 2 31.56 -8.16 2.24
N THR A 3 31.34 -9.25 1.50
CA THR A 3 30.46 -9.27 0.31
C THR A 3 29.04 -8.79 0.59
N VAL A 4 28.46 -9.15 1.74
CA VAL A 4 27.07 -8.77 2.08
C VAL A 4 26.97 -7.27 2.31
N VAL A 5 27.88 -6.70 3.08
CA VAL A 5 27.87 -5.26 3.38
C VAL A 5 28.22 -4.46 2.13
N SER A 6 29.21 -4.89 1.33
CA SER A 6 29.53 -4.23 0.06
C SER A 6 28.38 -4.28 -0.93
N GLN A 7 27.67 -5.42 -1.03
CA GLN A 7 26.51 -5.55 -1.89
C GLN A 7 25.37 -4.65 -1.42
N LEU A 8 25.11 -4.60 -0.10
CA LEU A 8 24.12 -3.70 0.48
C LEU A 8 24.40 -2.23 0.16
N VAL A 9 25.66 -1.80 0.24
CA VAL A 9 26.05 -0.43 -0.12
C VAL A 9 25.89 -0.16 -1.62
N SER A 10 26.23 -1.12 -2.48
CA SER A 10 26.00 -1.00 -3.93
C SER A 10 24.51 -0.88 -4.26
N ASP A 11 23.67 -1.66 -3.57
CA ASP A 11 22.25 -1.75 -3.87
C ASP A 11 21.42 -0.66 -3.18
N ILE A 12 22.02 0.17 -2.33
CA ILE A 12 21.27 1.21 -1.60
C ILE A 12 20.56 2.18 -2.56
N TYR A 13 21.19 2.48 -3.70
CA TYR A 13 20.62 3.37 -4.72
C TYR A 13 19.45 2.74 -5.50
N THR A 14 19.23 1.43 -5.33
CA THR A 14 18.06 0.73 -5.90
C THR A 14 16.86 0.78 -4.97
N ILE A 15 17.03 1.25 -3.72
CA ILE A 15 15.92 1.40 -2.78
C ILE A 15 14.97 2.48 -3.32
N PRO A 16 13.68 2.17 -3.49
CA PRO A 16 12.68 3.14 -3.93
C PRO A 16 12.69 4.40 -3.06
N ALA A 17 12.58 5.58 -3.69
CA ALA A 17 12.55 6.87 -3.00
C ALA A 17 11.49 6.91 -1.88
N ALA A 18 10.33 6.29 -2.08
CA ALA A 18 9.28 6.21 -1.07
C ALA A 18 9.72 5.49 0.21
N LEU A 19 10.51 4.41 0.11
CA LEU A 19 11.06 3.73 1.29
C LEU A 19 12.12 4.58 1.99
N VAL A 20 12.92 5.34 1.22
CA VAL A 20 13.87 6.29 1.79
C VAL A 20 13.15 7.40 2.56
N THR A 21 12.07 7.97 2.00
CA THR A 21 11.19 8.93 2.68
C THR A 21 10.60 8.33 3.95
N PHE A 22 10.10 7.10 3.89
CA PHE A 22 9.62 6.39 5.08
C PHE A 22 10.71 6.26 6.15
N PHE A 23 11.93 5.84 5.79
CA PHE A 23 13.04 5.73 6.74
C PHE A 23 13.40 7.08 7.37
N LYS A 24 13.37 8.16 6.61
CA LYS A 24 13.64 9.52 7.08
C LYS A 24 12.56 10.00 8.05
N THR A 25 11.28 9.80 7.72
CA THR A 25 10.16 10.10 8.62
C THR A 25 10.21 9.27 9.89
N ALA A 26 10.49 7.97 9.78
CA ALA A 26 10.66 7.09 10.93
C ALA A 26 11.85 7.50 11.81
N GLN A 27 12.96 7.97 11.21
CA GLN A 27 14.12 8.52 11.93
C GLN A 27 13.75 9.80 12.69
N LYS A 28 13.02 10.73 12.07
CA LYS A 28 12.52 11.95 12.72
C LYS A 28 11.64 11.60 13.94
N ASN A 29 10.64 10.74 13.75
CA ASN A 29 9.75 10.30 14.80
C ASN A 29 10.50 9.56 15.94
N ALA A 30 11.49 8.73 15.61
CA ALA A 30 12.31 8.06 16.61
C ALA A 30 13.09 9.07 17.47
N VAL A 31 13.67 10.10 16.86
CA VAL A 31 14.38 11.17 17.60
C VAL A 31 13.42 11.95 18.50
N GLU A 32 12.24 12.32 18.00
CA GLU A 32 11.21 13.04 18.76
C GLU A 32 10.72 12.24 19.98
N GLN A 33 10.63 10.91 19.84
CA GLN A 33 10.25 10.01 20.94
C GLN A 33 11.42 9.59 21.83
N GLY A 34 12.64 10.09 21.59
CA GLY A 34 13.84 9.73 22.34
C GLY A 34 14.30 8.28 22.12
N VAL A 35 13.84 7.62 21.05
CA VAL A 35 14.22 6.25 20.69
C VAL A 35 15.60 6.26 20.05
N GLN A 36 16.58 5.67 20.74
CA GLN A 36 17.94 5.51 20.23
C GLN A 36 17.98 4.41 19.17
N CYS A 37 18.50 4.74 17.99
CA CYS A 37 18.70 3.80 16.90
C CYS A 37 20.18 3.56 16.64
N PRO A 38 20.59 2.32 16.29
CA PRO A 38 21.92 2.05 15.80
C PRO A 38 22.37 3.05 14.75
N HIS A 39 23.57 3.59 14.93
CA HIS A 39 24.19 4.54 14.00
C HIS A 39 23.36 5.80 13.71
N ASN A 40 22.35 6.11 14.55
CA ASN A 40 21.33 7.13 14.27
C ASN A 40 20.66 6.94 12.89
N CYS A 41 20.48 5.67 12.48
CA CYS A 41 19.95 5.31 11.18
C CYS A 41 18.88 4.22 11.29
N VAL A 42 17.61 4.63 11.37
CA VAL A 42 16.45 3.73 11.40
C VAL A 42 16.39 2.86 10.14
N GLY A 43 16.67 3.43 8.96
CA GLY A 43 16.66 2.69 7.69
C GLY A 43 17.62 1.50 7.71
N LEU A 44 18.86 1.71 8.18
CA LEU A 44 19.84 0.64 8.32
C LEU A 44 19.38 -0.45 9.30
N LYS A 45 18.78 -0.08 10.44
CA LYS A 45 18.23 -1.05 11.40
C LYS A 45 17.10 -1.89 10.78
N LEU A 46 16.20 -1.25 10.04
CA LEU A 46 15.08 -1.93 9.38
C LEU A 46 15.56 -2.88 8.29
N ILE A 47 16.51 -2.45 7.46
CA ILE A 47 17.12 -3.31 6.44
C ILE A 47 17.84 -4.49 7.08
N ALA A 48 18.65 -4.26 8.12
CA ALA A 48 19.33 -5.33 8.84
C ALA A 48 18.33 -6.35 9.43
N THR A 49 17.20 -5.87 9.95
CA THR A 49 16.11 -6.72 10.46
C THR A 49 15.46 -7.53 9.34
N GLY A 50 15.19 -6.91 8.20
CA GLY A 50 14.61 -7.57 7.02
C GLY A 50 15.52 -8.67 6.47
N VAL A 51 16.81 -8.39 6.31
CA VAL A 51 17.81 -9.37 5.88
C VAL A 51 17.88 -10.53 6.87
N ARG A 52 17.93 -10.25 8.18
CA ARG A 52 17.93 -11.28 9.22
C ARG A 52 16.71 -12.20 9.12
N ASN A 53 15.51 -11.61 9.07
CA ASN A 53 14.27 -12.39 9.00
C ASN A 53 14.21 -13.25 7.74
N ARG A 54 14.64 -12.70 6.60
CA ARG A 54 14.66 -13.46 5.34
C ARG A 54 15.62 -14.66 5.40
N ILE A 55 16.79 -14.50 6.01
CA ILE A 55 17.73 -15.62 6.19
C ILE A 55 17.14 -16.68 7.14
N LEU A 56 16.44 -16.26 8.21
CA LEU A 56 15.81 -17.19 9.15
C LEU A 56 14.65 -17.97 8.51
N GLU A 57 13.87 -17.37 7.63
CA GLU A 57 12.85 -18.07 6.84
C GLU A 57 13.48 -19.19 5.97
N VAL A 58 14.60 -18.88 5.32
CA VAL A 58 15.34 -19.87 4.52
C VAL A 58 15.92 -20.97 5.41
N ALA A 59 16.47 -20.61 6.57
CA ALA A 59 17.01 -21.55 7.54
C ALA A 59 15.95 -22.56 8.02
N ALA A 60 14.73 -22.09 8.29
CA ALA A 60 13.61 -22.93 8.72
C ALA A 60 13.17 -23.98 7.68
N SER A 61 13.55 -23.80 6.41
CA SER A 61 13.24 -24.75 5.33
C SER A 61 14.41 -25.68 4.96
N THR A 62 15.56 -25.55 5.62
CA THR A 62 16.79 -26.28 5.26
C THR A 62 17.46 -26.91 6.48
N ASP A 63 17.14 -28.17 6.79
CA ASP A 63 17.60 -28.86 8.01
C ASP A 63 19.14 -28.95 8.15
N ASP A 64 19.87 -29.19 7.06
CA ASP A 64 21.33 -29.42 7.12
C ASP A 64 22.16 -28.12 7.30
N LEU A 65 21.55 -26.95 7.07
CA LEU A 65 22.21 -25.64 7.14
C LEU A 65 21.56 -24.67 8.13
N SER A 66 20.47 -25.06 8.78
CA SER A 66 19.65 -24.19 9.64
C SER A 66 20.49 -23.47 10.69
N ASP A 67 21.28 -24.21 11.48
CA ASP A 67 22.14 -23.63 12.52
C ASP A 67 23.18 -22.64 11.98
N ARG A 68 23.73 -22.92 10.80
CA ARG A 68 24.74 -22.05 10.16
C ARG A 68 24.11 -20.78 9.60
N LEU A 69 22.92 -20.89 9.01
CA LEU A 69 22.17 -19.76 8.47
C LEU A 69 21.65 -18.88 9.61
N GLN A 70 21.21 -19.45 10.72
CA GLN A 70 20.81 -18.71 11.91
C GLN A 70 21.98 -17.91 12.49
N GLN A 71 23.14 -18.55 12.70
CA GLN A 71 24.35 -17.85 13.14
C GLN A 71 24.78 -16.75 12.17
N PHE A 72 24.62 -16.98 10.86
CA PHE A 72 24.92 -15.99 9.84
C PHE A 72 23.95 -14.80 9.87
N ALA A 73 22.66 -15.06 10.08
CA ALA A 73 21.63 -14.04 10.22
C ALA A 73 21.92 -13.13 11.42
N ASP A 74 22.21 -13.73 12.57
CA ASP A 74 22.52 -13.00 13.80
C ASP A 74 23.84 -12.22 13.69
N CYS A 75 24.88 -12.83 13.11
CA CYS A 75 26.13 -12.11 12.83
C CYS A 75 25.93 -10.93 11.88
N SER A 76 25.10 -11.10 10.84
CA SER A 76 24.82 -10.04 9.87
C SER A 76 24.10 -8.87 10.50
N TYR A 77 23.09 -9.16 11.32
CA TYR A 77 22.36 -8.16 12.07
C TYR A 77 23.26 -7.40 13.04
N GLU A 78 24.07 -8.10 13.83
CA GLU A 78 24.99 -7.47 14.78
C GLU A 78 26.02 -6.58 14.07
N ILE A 79 26.58 -7.04 12.96
CA ILE A 79 27.57 -6.25 12.19
C ILE A 79 26.98 -4.93 11.68
N LEU A 80 25.71 -4.93 11.25
CA LEU A 80 25.04 -3.74 10.72
C LEU A 80 24.45 -2.82 11.79
N THR A 81 24.29 -3.29 13.04
CA THR A 81 23.57 -2.55 14.09
C THR A 81 24.38 -2.28 15.36
N SER A 82 25.62 -2.77 15.45
CA SER A 82 26.45 -2.57 16.63
C SER A 82 27.09 -1.19 16.64
N THR A 83 26.64 -0.32 17.55
CA THR A 83 27.27 1.00 17.80
C THR A 83 28.45 0.92 18.76
N ASN A 84 28.38 -0.01 19.72
CA ASN A 84 29.44 -0.26 20.68
C ASN A 84 30.22 -1.51 20.25
N TYR A 85 31.29 -1.29 19.48
CA TYR A 85 32.19 -2.30 18.91
C TYR A 85 32.98 -3.16 19.93
N GLY A 86 32.54 -3.17 21.20
CA GLY A 86 33.03 -4.00 22.30
C GLY A 86 32.03 -5.03 22.84
N HIS A 87 30.74 -4.92 22.51
CA HIS A 87 29.67 -5.78 23.02
C HIS A 87 28.77 -6.30 21.89
N CYS A 88 29.23 -7.34 21.17
CA CYS A 88 28.37 -8.13 20.29
C CYS A 88 28.28 -9.56 20.86
N THR A 89 27.10 -10.16 20.80
CA THR A 89 26.83 -11.49 21.37
C THR A 89 27.63 -12.58 20.65
N HIS A 90 27.89 -12.43 19.34
CA HIS A 90 28.69 -13.39 18.58
C HIS A 90 30.17 -13.01 18.48
N ARG A 91 31.04 -13.98 18.83
CA ARG A 91 32.50 -13.83 18.74
C ARG A 91 32.96 -13.51 17.32
N THR A 92 32.32 -14.09 16.30
CA THR A 92 32.63 -13.87 14.89
C THR A 92 32.28 -12.46 14.45
N ALA A 93 31.11 -11.95 14.83
CA ALA A 93 30.70 -10.57 14.58
C ALA A 93 31.63 -9.57 15.28
N SER A 94 31.90 -9.79 16.57
CA SER A 94 32.86 -9.01 17.36
C SER A 94 34.24 -8.94 16.71
N HIS A 95 34.77 -10.08 16.23
CA HIS A 95 36.06 -10.13 15.56
C HIS A 95 36.04 -9.34 14.24
N PHE A 96 35.03 -9.58 13.40
CA PHE A 96 34.89 -8.89 12.11
C PHE A 96 34.82 -7.38 12.27
N ILE A 97 34.00 -6.90 13.21
CA ILE A 97 33.87 -5.49 13.57
C ILE A 97 35.21 -4.89 13.98
N LYS A 98 35.95 -5.55 14.88
CA LYS A 98 37.23 -5.04 15.40
C LYS A 98 38.28 -4.97 14.30
N THR A 99 38.35 -5.99 13.44
CA THR A 99 39.32 -6.06 12.34
C THR A 99 39.02 -5.04 11.24
N ASN A 100 37.75 -4.76 10.95
CA ASN A 100 37.33 -3.97 9.78
C ASN A 100 36.63 -2.64 10.18
N ARG A 101 36.94 -2.11 11.36
CA ARG A 101 36.22 -0.98 11.96
C ARG A 101 36.07 0.23 11.05
N ASN A 102 37.19 0.73 10.50
CA ASN A 102 37.18 1.96 9.70
C ASN A 102 36.36 1.78 8.43
N TRP A 103 36.60 0.67 7.72
CA TRP A 103 35.83 0.31 6.53
C TRP A 103 34.34 0.18 6.83
N LEU A 104 33.96 -0.49 7.92
CA LEU A 104 32.54 -0.64 8.29
C LEU A 104 31.89 0.72 8.62
N LEU A 105 32.62 1.62 9.29
CA LEU A 105 32.15 2.98 9.55
C LEU A 105 31.90 3.74 8.24
N GLU A 106 32.82 3.68 7.27
CA GLU A 106 32.65 4.29 5.95
C GLU A 106 31.42 3.72 5.20
N GLN A 107 31.20 2.41 5.29
CA GLN A 107 30.01 1.79 4.68
C GLN A 107 28.72 2.27 5.34
N VAL A 108 28.68 2.33 6.68
CA VAL A 108 27.51 2.81 7.44
C VAL A 108 27.25 4.29 7.19
N GLU A 109 28.29 5.11 7.09
CA GLU A 109 28.19 6.53 6.75
C GLU A 109 27.61 6.73 5.35
N THR A 110 28.12 5.99 4.35
CA THR A 110 27.58 5.99 2.98
C THR A 110 26.08 5.67 2.96
N ILE A 111 25.66 4.67 3.74
CA ILE A 111 24.25 4.28 3.85
C ILE A 111 23.42 5.40 4.51
N SER A 112 23.93 5.96 5.60
CA SER A 112 23.25 6.98 6.38
C SER A 112 23.10 8.30 5.61
N ASP A 113 24.12 8.67 4.84
CA ASP A 113 24.12 9.86 3.97
C ASP A 113 23.07 9.74 2.87
N HIS A 114 22.94 8.55 2.26
CA HIS A 114 21.90 8.31 1.27
C HIS A 114 20.50 8.52 1.86
N PHE A 115 20.22 7.96 3.05
CA PHE A 115 18.91 8.12 3.69
C PHE A 115 18.65 9.53 4.24
N SER A 116 19.71 10.28 4.54
CA SER A 116 19.62 11.65 5.03
C SER A 116 19.57 12.69 3.90
N ASN A 117 19.72 12.25 2.64
CA ASN A 117 19.86 13.14 1.50
C ASN A 117 18.68 14.13 1.41
N PRO A 118 18.95 15.44 1.23
CA PRO A 118 17.92 16.48 1.16
C PRO A 118 16.97 16.33 -0.05
N VAL A 119 17.36 15.58 -1.09
CA VAL A 119 16.48 15.23 -2.23
C VAL A 119 15.22 14.48 -1.75
N PHE A 120 15.26 13.84 -0.58
CA PHE A 120 14.13 13.15 0.03
C PHE A 120 13.46 13.98 1.15
N GLU A 121 13.71 15.29 1.25
CA GLU A 121 12.94 16.15 2.16
C GLU A 121 11.50 16.32 1.69
N LEU A 122 10.57 15.96 2.57
CA LEU A 122 9.18 16.35 2.46
C LEU A 122 9.14 17.88 2.65
N VAL A 123 8.74 18.61 1.62
CA VAL A 123 8.53 20.05 1.72
C VAL A 123 7.38 20.28 2.69
N ASP A 124 7.60 21.06 3.76
CA ASP A 124 6.59 21.41 4.78
C ASP A 124 5.38 22.22 4.23
N SER A 125 5.27 22.41 2.91
CA SER A 125 4.06 22.86 2.26
C SER A 125 3.16 21.65 1.98
N HIS A 126 2.03 21.55 2.68
CA HIS A 126 0.97 20.56 2.43
C HIS A 126 0.95 20.02 0.98
N PRO A 127 1.16 18.71 0.79
CA PRO A 127 0.04 17.77 0.88
C PRO A 127 0.45 16.40 1.44
N LEU A 128 0.04 16.09 2.68
CA LEU A 128 0.07 14.71 3.19
C LEU A 128 -0.97 13.80 2.49
N GLU A 129 -1.80 14.34 1.59
CA GLU A 129 -2.76 13.56 0.82
C GLU A 129 -2.13 12.98 -0.45
N ASP A 130 -1.41 13.77 -1.27
CA ASP A 130 -0.88 13.27 -2.55
C ASP A 130 0.25 12.24 -2.37
N ASP A 131 1.22 12.47 -1.48
CA ASP A 131 2.35 11.52 -1.28
C ASP A 131 1.91 10.18 -0.64
N VAL A 132 0.90 10.20 0.23
CA VAL A 132 0.35 8.99 0.86
C VAL A 132 -0.54 8.23 -0.12
N VAL A 133 -1.31 8.95 -0.95
CA VAL A 133 -2.09 8.36 -2.05
C VAL A 133 -1.16 7.74 -3.07
N ASP A 134 -0.10 8.43 -3.50
CA ASP A 134 0.88 7.93 -4.45
C ASP A 134 1.63 6.70 -3.89
N TYR A 135 2.01 6.71 -2.61
CA TYR A 135 2.57 5.53 -1.95
C TYR A 135 1.58 4.36 -1.95
N THR A 136 0.33 4.62 -1.57
CA THR A 136 -0.71 3.60 -1.48
C THR A 136 -1.01 3.03 -2.87
N GLU A 137 -1.09 3.87 -3.89
CA GLU A 137 -1.30 3.48 -5.27
C GLU A 137 -0.13 2.65 -5.79
N ASN A 138 1.12 3.10 -5.62
CA ASN A 138 2.30 2.34 -6.04
C ASN A 138 2.43 1.00 -5.30
N TYR A 139 2.09 0.97 -4.01
CA TYR A 139 2.06 -0.26 -3.21
C TYR A 139 0.97 -1.22 -3.72
N LEU A 140 -0.24 -0.73 -3.96
CA LEU A 140 -1.35 -1.52 -4.51
C LEU A 140 -1.04 -2.01 -5.93
N LEU A 141 -0.40 -1.20 -6.77
CA LEU A 141 0.06 -1.59 -8.10
C LEU A 141 1.12 -2.68 -8.03
N SER A 142 2.06 -2.59 -7.08
CA SER A 142 3.09 -3.62 -6.86
C SER A 142 2.49 -4.95 -6.38
N LEU A 143 1.54 -4.89 -5.45
CA LEU A 143 0.77 -6.08 -5.01
C LEU A 143 -0.03 -6.69 -6.16
N THR A 144 -0.72 -5.85 -6.93
CA THR A 144 -1.50 -6.27 -8.10
C THR A 144 -0.61 -6.96 -9.13
N SER A 145 0.53 -6.36 -9.45
CA SER A 145 1.53 -6.95 -10.34
C SER A 145 2.01 -8.30 -9.81
N SER A 146 2.32 -8.41 -8.52
CA SER A 146 2.77 -9.66 -7.90
C SER A 146 1.71 -10.77 -7.99
N ILE A 147 0.44 -10.42 -7.85
CA ILE A 147 -0.68 -11.38 -7.99
C ILE A 147 -0.85 -11.78 -9.47
N LEU A 148 -0.83 -10.83 -10.41
CA LEU A 148 -1.00 -11.10 -11.84
C LEU A 148 0.11 -11.97 -12.43
N HIS A 149 1.35 -11.81 -11.97
CA HIS A 149 2.49 -12.62 -12.40
C HIS A 149 2.59 -13.96 -11.66
N SER A 150 1.78 -14.20 -10.62
CA SER A 150 1.74 -15.47 -9.93
C SER A 150 0.95 -16.51 -10.75
N PRO A 151 1.50 -17.71 -11.00
CA PRO A 151 0.78 -18.79 -11.69
C PRO A 151 -0.52 -19.24 -11.00
N SER A 152 -0.70 -18.86 -9.72
CA SER A 152 -1.86 -19.19 -8.90
C SER A 152 -2.68 -17.96 -8.49
N GLY A 153 -2.33 -16.77 -9.00
CA GLY A 153 -2.93 -15.49 -8.60
C GLY A 153 -4.43 -15.46 -8.82
N GLU A 154 -4.89 -15.88 -10.01
CA GLU A 154 -6.31 -15.97 -10.36
C GLU A 154 -7.09 -16.88 -9.39
N SER A 155 -6.55 -18.07 -9.11
CA SER A 155 -7.18 -19.02 -8.17
C SER A 155 -7.26 -18.44 -6.76
N HIS A 156 -6.25 -17.70 -6.31
CA HIS A 156 -6.28 -17.06 -4.99
C HIS A 156 -7.31 -15.91 -4.94
N LEU A 157 -7.34 -15.06 -5.96
CA LEU A 157 -8.33 -13.99 -6.07
C LEU A 157 -9.76 -14.54 -6.13
N SER A 158 -9.98 -15.63 -6.86
CA SER A 158 -11.29 -16.29 -6.93
C SER A 158 -11.75 -16.81 -5.56
N ARG A 159 -10.84 -17.36 -4.75
CA ARG A 159 -11.15 -17.80 -3.39
C ARG A 159 -11.48 -16.64 -2.46
N VAL A 160 -10.74 -15.53 -2.55
CA VAL A 160 -10.99 -14.31 -1.78
C VAL A 160 -12.34 -13.71 -2.19
N TYR A 161 -12.62 -13.62 -3.49
CA TYR A 161 -13.90 -13.18 -4.02
C TYR A 161 -15.05 -14.03 -3.49
N ASN A 162 -14.97 -15.35 -3.61
CA ASN A 162 -16.01 -16.25 -3.12
C ASN A 162 -16.23 -16.13 -1.61
N TYR A 163 -15.14 -16.02 -0.84
CA TYR A 163 -15.23 -15.80 0.60
C TYR A 163 -15.94 -14.49 0.94
N LEU A 164 -15.56 -13.38 0.30
CA LEU A 164 -16.21 -12.09 0.52
C LEU A 164 -17.67 -12.12 0.08
N HIS A 165 -17.95 -12.66 -1.10
CA HIS A 165 -19.30 -12.78 -1.66
C HIS A 165 -20.23 -13.61 -0.75
N ASN A 166 -19.72 -14.71 -0.20
CA ASN A 166 -20.48 -15.57 0.72
C ASN A 166 -20.76 -14.89 2.09
N ASN A 167 -20.04 -13.82 2.43
CA ASN A 167 -20.07 -13.18 3.74
C ASN A 167 -20.36 -11.68 3.69
N ILE A 168 -20.89 -11.18 2.56
CA ILE A 168 -20.91 -9.75 2.34
C ILE A 168 -21.88 -9.02 3.27
N ASP A 169 -23.03 -9.62 3.58
CA ASP A 169 -23.98 -9.09 4.57
C ASP A 169 -23.35 -9.03 5.97
N TRP A 170 -22.56 -10.04 6.33
CA TRP A 170 -21.81 -10.05 7.57
C TRP A 170 -20.77 -8.93 7.58
N ALA A 171 -19.99 -8.78 6.51
CA ALA A 171 -18.96 -7.74 6.42
C ALA A 171 -19.55 -6.33 6.47
N VAL A 172 -20.65 -6.07 5.75
CA VAL A 172 -21.40 -4.80 5.79
C VAL A 172 -21.87 -4.49 7.20
N SER A 173 -22.39 -5.48 7.93
CA SER A 173 -22.83 -5.31 9.33
C SER A 173 -21.68 -5.02 10.29
N GLN A 174 -20.52 -5.66 10.13
CA GLN A 174 -19.37 -5.48 11.02
C GLN A 174 -18.62 -4.17 10.77
N LEU A 175 -18.63 -3.70 9.52
CA LEU A 175 -17.96 -2.47 9.12
C LEU A 175 -18.86 -1.23 9.23
N ASP A 176 -20.09 -1.40 9.72
CA ASP A 176 -21.10 -0.34 9.82
C ASP A 176 -21.29 0.43 8.51
N ILE A 177 -21.18 -0.29 7.38
CA ILE A 177 -21.31 0.29 6.05
C ILE A 177 -22.78 0.60 5.84
N THR A 178 -23.13 1.88 5.90
CA THR A 178 -24.47 2.33 5.56
C THR A 178 -24.67 2.19 4.05
N PRO A 179 -25.71 1.49 3.58
CA PRO A 179 -26.03 1.43 2.15
C PRO A 179 -26.21 2.85 1.60
N LEU A 180 -25.52 3.15 0.49
CA LEU A 180 -25.66 4.43 -0.22
C LEU A 180 -27.09 4.62 -0.76
N LEU A 181 -27.79 3.53 -1.06
CA LEU A 181 -29.12 3.49 -1.64
C LEU A 181 -29.97 2.41 -0.94
N GLY A 182 -31.20 2.77 -0.53
CA GLY A 182 -32.17 1.86 0.08
C GLY A 182 -32.13 1.78 1.61
N GLU A 183 -33.25 1.42 2.23
CA GLU A 183 -33.30 1.08 3.65
C GLU A 183 -32.60 -0.26 3.87
N GLY A 184 -31.45 -0.24 4.54
CA GLY A 184 -30.68 -1.43 4.85
C GLY A 184 -31.55 -2.45 5.58
N SER A 185 -31.56 -3.70 5.11
CA SER A 185 -32.26 -4.78 5.79
C SER A 185 -31.70 -4.92 7.21
N SER A 186 -32.52 -4.59 8.20
CA SER A 186 -32.16 -4.44 9.63
C SER A 186 -31.84 -5.75 10.36
N SER A 187 -31.49 -6.82 9.65
CA SER A 187 -31.27 -8.13 10.26
C SER A 187 -29.77 -8.35 10.48
N PRO A 188 -29.28 -8.45 11.72
CA PRO A 188 -27.88 -8.72 11.99
C PRO A 188 -27.54 -10.14 11.55
N VAL A 189 -26.87 -10.27 10.40
CA VAL A 189 -26.32 -11.54 9.94
C VAL A 189 -25.13 -11.86 10.85
N THR A 190 -25.31 -12.83 11.74
CA THR A 190 -24.40 -13.12 12.87
C THR A 190 -23.40 -14.25 12.59
N SER A 191 -23.53 -14.97 11.48
CA SER A 191 -22.70 -16.15 11.18
C SER A 191 -21.80 -15.94 9.97
N LEU A 192 -20.49 -16.02 10.20
CA LEU A 192 -19.47 -16.09 9.17
C LEU A 192 -19.38 -17.51 8.59
N VAL A 193 -19.44 -17.63 7.27
CA VAL A 193 -19.28 -18.87 6.51
C VAL A 193 -17.85 -18.96 5.97
N ILE A 194 -17.05 -19.91 6.44
CA ILE A 194 -15.62 -20.06 6.05
C ILE A 194 -15.45 -20.66 4.64
N SER A 195 -16.54 -20.90 3.90
CA SER A 195 -16.44 -21.52 2.57
C SER A 195 -15.87 -20.56 1.52
N THR A 196 -14.90 -21.07 0.75
CA THR A 196 -14.33 -20.41 -0.45
C THR A 196 -14.86 -21.02 -1.75
N SER A 197 -15.82 -21.95 -1.67
CA SER A 197 -16.47 -22.54 -2.83
C SER A 197 -17.31 -21.50 -3.57
N ALA A 198 -17.33 -21.61 -4.90
CA ALA A 198 -18.33 -20.90 -5.70
C ALA A 198 -19.73 -21.35 -5.27
N ARG A 199 -20.67 -20.43 -5.21
CA ARG A 199 -22.09 -20.73 -5.01
C ARG A 199 -22.62 -21.39 -6.28
N GLU A 200 -23.45 -22.42 -6.16
CA GLU A 200 -23.97 -23.18 -7.30
C GLU A 200 -24.52 -22.25 -8.40
N GLU A 201 -23.99 -22.42 -9.62
CA GLU A 201 -24.22 -21.52 -10.76
C GLU A 201 -25.38 -22.01 -11.64
N ASP A 202 -26.17 -21.05 -12.13
CA ASP A 202 -27.09 -21.26 -13.24
C ASP A 202 -26.31 -21.06 -14.55
N THR A 203 -26.25 -22.07 -15.42
CA THR A 203 -25.30 -22.12 -16.55
C THR A 203 -25.56 -21.12 -17.69
N SER A 204 -26.64 -20.33 -17.64
CA SER A 204 -26.97 -19.34 -18.67
C SER A 204 -26.68 -17.91 -18.22
N PHE A 205 -25.86 -17.19 -18.98
CA PHE A 205 -25.62 -15.76 -18.76
C PHE A 205 -26.94 -14.98 -18.81
N ASN A 206 -27.26 -14.30 -17.71
CA ASN A 206 -28.40 -13.40 -17.62
C ASN A 206 -27.94 -12.06 -17.01
N PRO A 207 -27.99 -10.95 -17.76
CA PRO A 207 -27.43 -9.67 -17.30
C PRO A 207 -28.12 -9.14 -16.04
N LEU A 208 -29.39 -9.47 -15.79
CA LEU A 208 -30.08 -9.08 -14.56
C LEU A 208 -29.62 -9.92 -13.36
N VAL A 209 -29.24 -11.17 -13.60
CA VAL A 209 -28.65 -12.06 -12.57
C VAL A 209 -27.22 -11.62 -12.27
N GLU A 210 -26.44 -11.29 -13.30
CA GLU A 210 -25.07 -10.78 -13.14
C GLU A 210 -25.03 -9.41 -12.44
N TYR A 211 -25.98 -8.51 -12.75
CA TYR A 211 -26.10 -7.24 -12.03
C TYR A 211 -26.34 -7.47 -10.53
N LYS A 212 -27.26 -8.39 -10.18
CA LYS A 212 -27.49 -8.80 -8.79
C LYS A 212 -26.28 -9.50 -8.16
N ARG A 213 -25.33 -9.97 -8.94
CA ARG A 213 -24.09 -10.60 -8.47
C ARG A 213 -23.01 -9.58 -8.11
N ILE A 214 -22.98 -8.45 -8.81
CA ILE A 214 -21.98 -7.38 -8.63
C ILE A 214 -22.36 -6.47 -7.45
N GLY A 215 -23.65 -6.24 -7.20
CA GLY A 215 -24.12 -5.30 -6.17
C GLY A 215 -25.03 -5.94 -5.09
N HIS A 216 -25.16 -5.26 -3.95
CA HIS A 216 -26.08 -5.65 -2.86
C HIS A 216 -27.52 -5.18 -3.06
N CYS A 217 -27.75 -4.30 -4.03
CA CYS A 217 -29.07 -3.77 -4.32
C CYS A 217 -29.68 -4.53 -5.50
N ASN A 218 -30.93 -4.97 -5.34
CA ASN A 218 -31.70 -5.47 -6.48
C ASN A 218 -31.92 -4.32 -7.47
N PHE A 219 -31.77 -4.61 -8.76
CA PHE A 219 -32.20 -3.70 -9.79
C PHE A 219 -33.73 -3.60 -9.79
N ASP A 220 -34.26 -2.51 -9.26
CA ASP A 220 -35.69 -2.23 -9.24
C ASP A 220 -35.95 -0.92 -9.98
N HIS A 221 -36.56 -1.04 -11.17
CA HIS A 221 -36.89 0.12 -12.00
C HIS A 221 -37.83 1.09 -11.29
N ARG A 222 -38.74 0.59 -10.44
CA ARG A 222 -39.67 1.45 -9.71
C ARG A 222 -38.96 2.21 -8.60
N ALA A 223 -37.99 1.57 -7.95
CA ALA A 223 -37.14 2.22 -6.97
C ALA A 223 -36.28 3.33 -7.62
N ILE A 224 -35.75 3.09 -8.83
CA ILE A 224 -35.00 4.09 -9.59
C ILE A 224 -35.91 5.26 -10.00
N GLU A 225 -37.09 4.96 -10.54
CA GLU A 225 -38.07 5.98 -10.97
C GLU A 225 -38.57 6.82 -9.79
N GLY A 226 -38.75 6.20 -8.62
CA GLY A 226 -39.17 6.86 -7.39
C GLY A 226 -38.02 7.42 -6.54
N PHE A 227 -36.77 7.31 -6.97
CA PHE A 227 -35.63 7.72 -6.16
C PHE A 227 -35.59 9.24 -6.02
N THR A 228 -35.82 9.73 -4.81
CA THR A 228 -35.73 11.16 -4.52
C THR A 228 -34.26 11.56 -4.39
N TYR A 229 -33.70 12.10 -5.47
CA TYR A 229 -32.33 12.62 -5.48
C TYR A 229 -32.20 13.84 -4.56
N ASP A 230 -31.52 13.69 -3.42
CA ASP A 230 -30.99 14.84 -2.68
C ASP A 230 -29.68 15.29 -3.30
N TRP A 231 -29.81 16.12 -4.35
CA TRP A 231 -28.66 16.63 -5.10
C TRP A 231 -27.67 17.40 -4.23
N ASN A 232 -28.13 18.10 -3.19
CA ASN A 232 -27.23 18.83 -2.31
C ASN A 232 -26.35 17.87 -1.52
N ARG A 233 -26.95 16.83 -0.94
CA ARG A 233 -26.18 15.80 -0.24
C ARG A 233 -25.27 15.04 -1.20
N LEU A 234 -25.74 14.65 -2.38
CA LEU A 234 -24.95 13.91 -3.37
C LEU A 234 -23.73 14.73 -3.86
N LEU A 235 -23.90 16.04 -4.08
CA LEU A 235 -22.82 16.94 -4.48
C LEU A 235 -21.85 17.26 -3.35
N CYS A 236 -22.29 17.17 -2.09
CA CYS A 236 -21.45 17.35 -0.90
C CYS A 236 -20.83 16.04 -0.39
N CYS A 237 -21.30 14.88 -0.85
CA CYS A 237 -20.67 13.61 -0.59
C CYS A 237 -19.35 13.56 -1.35
N ASP A 238 -18.25 13.55 -0.62
CA ASP A 238 -16.98 13.13 -1.18
C ASP A 238 -17.15 11.68 -1.64
N LEU A 239 -17.15 11.46 -2.95
CA LEU A 239 -17.24 10.11 -3.55
C LEU A 239 -15.97 9.29 -3.29
N GLY A 240 -15.05 9.79 -2.43
CA GLY A 240 -13.74 9.20 -2.19
C GLY A 240 -12.81 9.38 -3.38
N LEU A 241 -13.09 10.37 -4.23
CA LEU A 241 -12.28 10.68 -5.39
C LEU A 241 -11.28 11.76 -5.00
N THR A 242 -9.98 11.44 -5.10
CA THR A 242 -8.93 12.44 -4.99
C THR A 242 -9.13 13.53 -6.05
N GLU A 243 -8.61 14.73 -5.81
CA GLU A 243 -8.74 15.82 -6.79
C GLU A 243 -8.18 15.41 -8.16
N THR A 244 -7.09 14.65 -8.18
CA THR A 244 -6.50 14.06 -9.39
C THR A 244 -7.43 13.06 -10.07
N GLY A 245 -8.07 12.17 -9.31
CA GLY A 245 -9.07 11.23 -9.83
C GLY A 245 -10.28 11.95 -10.42
N LEU A 246 -10.77 13.00 -9.75
CA LEU A 246 -11.85 13.84 -10.25
C LEU A 246 -11.46 14.61 -11.52
N ARG A 247 -10.25 15.18 -11.56
CA ARG A 247 -9.70 15.86 -12.76
C ARG A 247 -9.64 14.91 -13.95
N ASN A 248 -9.14 13.70 -13.74
CA ASN A 248 -9.12 12.66 -14.77
C ASN A 248 -10.53 12.27 -15.22
N LEU A 249 -11.48 12.11 -14.30
CA LEU A 249 -12.85 11.78 -14.69
C LEU A 249 -13.49 12.90 -15.52
N LEU A 250 -13.30 14.16 -15.10
CA LEU A 250 -13.83 15.32 -15.78
C LEU A 250 -13.20 15.52 -17.16
N SER A 251 -11.90 15.27 -17.35
CA SER A 251 -11.24 15.42 -18.66
C SER A 251 -11.72 14.39 -19.71
N HIS A 252 -12.22 13.24 -19.27
CA HIS A 252 -12.75 12.19 -20.15
C HIS A 252 -14.25 12.31 -20.41
N ARG A 253 -14.98 13.20 -19.72
CA ARG A 253 -16.40 13.45 -19.98
C ARG A 253 -16.60 14.17 -21.31
N GLU A 254 -17.50 13.65 -22.14
CA GLU A 254 -17.77 14.16 -23.49
C GLU A 254 -18.21 15.63 -23.47
N ASP A 255 -19.07 16.02 -22.52
CA ASP A 255 -19.55 17.40 -22.34
C ASP A 255 -18.46 18.37 -21.86
N VAL A 256 -17.37 17.87 -21.29
CA VAL A 256 -16.23 18.71 -20.90
C VAL A 256 -15.22 18.82 -22.06
N GLN A 257 -15.23 17.91 -23.03
CA GLN A 257 -14.34 18.00 -24.19
C GLN A 257 -14.77 19.14 -25.13
N ASN A 258 -13.83 19.74 -25.86
CA ASN A 258 -14.13 20.90 -26.71
C ASN A 258 -15.03 20.60 -27.93
N SER A 259 -15.34 19.32 -28.18
CA SER A 259 -16.11 18.87 -29.33
C SER A 259 -17.61 18.67 -29.07
N SER A 260 -18.08 18.88 -27.83
CA SER A 260 -19.48 18.64 -27.48
C SER A 260 -20.37 19.84 -27.75
N TYR A 261 -21.58 19.56 -28.26
CA TYR A 261 -22.60 20.57 -28.48
C TYR A 261 -23.37 20.82 -27.18
N LEU A 262 -23.10 21.94 -26.52
CA LEU A 262 -23.74 22.33 -25.28
C LEU A 262 -24.62 23.56 -25.45
N SER A 263 -25.65 23.65 -24.60
CA SER A 263 -26.41 24.90 -24.46
C SER A 263 -25.53 26.00 -23.85
N GLU A 264 -25.86 27.28 -24.09
CA GLU A 264 -25.10 28.41 -23.51
C GLU A 264 -25.04 28.36 -21.97
N THR A 265 -26.11 27.88 -21.34
CA THR A 265 -26.18 27.69 -19.89
C THR A 265 -25.25 26.58 -19.42
N ASP A 266 -25.20 25.44 -20.10
CA ASP A 266 -24.34 24.32 -19.71
C ASP A 266 -22.87 24.65 -19.97
N GLN A 267 -22.59 25.36 -21.07
CA GLN A 267 -21.24 25.83 -21.40
C GLN A 267 -20.64 26.69 -20.27
N LYS A 268 -21.46 27.54 -19.64
CA LYS A 268 -21.02 28.37 -18.51
C LYS A 268 -20.61 27.52 -17.29
N HIS A 269 -21.36 26.47 -16.99
CA HIS A 269 -21.05 25.56 -15.88
C HIS A 269 -19.79 24.74 -16.18
N VAL A 270 -19.67 24.21 -17.40
CA VAL A 270 -18.50 23.46 -17.87
C VAL A 270 -17.23 24.32 -17.84
N ASN A 271 -17.30 25.58 -18.30
CA ASN A 271 -16.17 26.51 -18.22
C ASN A 271 -15.77 26.81 -16.77
N THR A 272 -16.73 26.88 -15.85
CA THR A 272 -16.46 27.05 -14.41
C THR A 272 -15.72 25.83 -13.85
N LEU A 273 -16.13 24.62 -14.24
CA LEU A 273 -15.47 23.37 -13.85
C LEU A 273 -14.05 23.28 -14.42
N LYS A 274 -13.87 23.58 -15.72
CA LYS A 274 -12.55 23.63 -16.36
C LYS A 274 -11.60 24.59 -15.66
N ALA A 275 -12.09 25.78 -15.32
CA ALA A 275 -11.30 26.79 -14.61
C ALA A 275 -10.93 26.34 -13.18
N LYS A 276 -11.90 25.77 -12.43
CA LYS A 276 -11.69 25.32 -11.05
C LYS A 276 -10.70 24.16 -10.95
N PHE A 277 -10.75 23.22 -11.90
CA PHE A 277 -9.94 22.00 -11.89
C PHE A 277 -8.75 22.05 -12.84
N HIS A 278 -8.44 23.23 -13.39
CA HIS A 278 -7.33 23.47 -14.33
C HIS A 278 -7.29 22.46 -15.48
N LEU A 279 -8.46 22.10 -16.01
CA LEU A 279 -8.57 21.23 -17.17
C LEU A 279 -8.15 22.06 -18.39
N SER A 280 -7.10 21.63 -19.08
CA SER A 280 -6.66 22.29 -20.30
C SER A 280 -7.78 22.25 -21.35
N PRO A 281 -7.87 23.26 -22.25
CA PRO A 281 -8.69 23.12 -23.44
C PRO A 281 -8.25 21.90 -24.25
#